data_AF-A0A1B2HIH7-F1
#
_entry.id   AF-A0A1B2HIH7-F1
#
_cell.length_a   1.000
_cell.length_b   1.000
_cell.length_c   1.000
_cell.angle_alpha   90.00
_cell.angle_beta   90.00
_cell.angle_gamma   90.00
#
_symmetry.space_group_name_H-M   'P 1'
#
loop_
_entity.id
_entity.type
_entity.pdbx_description
1 polymer ?
#
loop_
_entity_poly.entity_id
_entity_poly.type
_entity_poly.pdbx_seq_one_letter_code
_entity_poly.pdbx_strand_id
1 'polypeptide(L)'
;MQIRMDRQAILRKHDRPDCLFYIHEFVLRQQFGDEHVMADQYLQLLFNVSTIRVVPADVPLNPAGILLWELEKALPVAYSETDLTQVFVQDPGAIARTRLIFDRLAEVALDEEQSRRKLAEYVNSPREDLDDPGSHLA
;
A
#
# COMPACT_ATOMS: atom_id res chain seq x y z
N MET A 1 -6.92 12.51 -15.44
CA MET A 1 -8.09 12.25 -14.57
C MET A 1 -8.89 11.02 -14.99
N GLN A 2 -9.33 10.91 -16.25
CA GLN A 2 -10.20 9.81 -16.72
C GLN A 2 -9.63 8.40 -16.47
N ILE A 3 -8.36 8.15 -16.84
CA ILE A 3 -7.71 6.84 -16.69
C ILE A 3 -7.69 6.34 -15.24
N ARG A 4 -7.52 7.24 -14.25
CA ARG A 4 -7.53 6.89 -12.83
C ARG A 4 -8.91 6.43 -12.38
N MET A 5 -9.95 7.13 -12.82
CA MET A 5 -11.34 6.82 -12.50
C MET A 5 -11.79 5.50 -13.15
N ASP A 6 -11.39 5.27 -14.40
CA ASP A 6 -11.70 4.03 -15.12
C ASP A 6 -11.07 2.81 -14.43
N ARG A 7 -9.82 2.93 -13.95
CA ARG A 7 -9.14 1.88 -13.17
C ARG A 7 -9.84 1.62 -11.83
N GLN A 8 -10.23 2.66 -11.10
CA GLN A 8 -10.99 2.51 -9.84
C GLN A 8 -12.35 1.84 -10.07
N ALA A 9 -12.99 2.09 -11.22
CA ALA A 9 -14.26 1.44 -11.55
C ALA A 9 -14.12 -0.08 -11.71
N ILE A 10 -12.95 -0.59 -12.12
CA ILE A 10 -12.70 -2.05 -12.24
C ILE A 10 -12.83 -2.74 -10.88
N LEU A 11 -12.30 -2.14 -9.81
CA LEU A 11 -12.37 -2.70 -8.46
C LEU A 11 -13.81 -2.76 -7.89
N ARG A 12 -14.74 -2.02 -8.51
CA ARG A 12 -16.16 -1.96 -8.11
C ARG A 12 -17.07 -2.87 -8.93
N LYS A 13 -16.53 -3.60 -9.93
CA LYS A 13 -17.31 -4.51 -10.77
C LYS A 13 -17.71 -5.78 -10.01
N HIS A 14 -18.74 -6.48 -10.50
CA HIS A 14 -19.15 -7.76 -9.94
C HIS A 14 -18.05 -8.83 -10.10
N ASP A 15 -17.38 -8.84 -11.24
CA ASP A 15 -16.21 -9.68 -11.56
C ASP A 15 -14.91 -8.89 -11.29
N ARG A 16 -14.78 -8.40 -10.06
CA ARG A 16 -13.59 -7.65 -9.63
C ARG A 16 -12.42 -8.60 -9.37
N PRO A 17 -11.17 -8.18 -9.63
CA PRO A 17 -10.02 -8.96 -9.20
C PRO A 17 -9.95 -9.03 -7.67
N ASP A 18 -9.56 -10.18 -7.15
CA ASP A 18 -9.13 -10.30 -5.76
C ASP A 18 -7.81 -9.56 -5.59
N CYS A 19 -7.79 -8.56 -4.72
CA CYS A 19 -6.64 -7.71 -4.50
C CYS A 19 -6.31 -7.67 -3.01
N LEU A 20 -5.03 -7.82 -2.70
CA LEU A 20 -4.50 -7.65 -1.35
C LEU A 20 -3.29 -6.70 -1.41
N PHE A 21 -3.34 -5.63 -0.64
CA PHE A 21 -2.33 -4.58 -0.60
C PHE A 21 -1.64 -4.58 0.76
N TYR A 22 -0.31 -4.63 0.74
CA TYR A 22 0.51 -4.46 1.93
C TYR A 22 1.05 -3.04 1.94
N ILE A 23 0.68 -2.26 2.97
CA ILE A 23 1.08 -0.86 3.09
C ILE A 23 1.98 -0.73 4.31
N HIS A 24 3.20 -0.25 4.10
CA HIS A 24 4.12 0.02 5.18
C HIS A 24 3.69 1.23 6.00
N GLU A 25 3.73 1.11 7.32
CA GLU A 25 3.24 2.16 8.23
C GLU A 25 3.95 3.51 8.05
N PHE A 26 5.25 3.54 7.72
CA PHE A 26 5.95 4.79 7.39
C PHE A 26 5.32 5.57 6.24
N VAL A 27 4.78 4.89 5.22
CA VAL A 27 4.10 5.57 4.11
C VAL A 27 2.81 6.22 4.60
N LEU A 28 2.11 5.59 5.54
CA LEU A 28 0.92 6.19 6.15
C LEU A 28 1.26 7.43 6.97
N ARG A 29 2.43 7.47 7.61
CA ARG A 29 2.86 8.62 8.42
C ARG A 29 3.36 9.80 7.59
N GLN A 30 3.81 9.55 6.37
CA GLN A 30 4.30 10.60 5.49
C GLN A 30 3.16 11.54 5.08
N GLN A 31 3.37 12.84 5.27
CA GLN A 31 2.37 13.84 4.96
C GLN A 31 2.30 14.09 3.45
N PHE A 32 1.12 13.88 2.88
CA PHE A 32 0.80 14.17 1.49
C PHE A 32 -0.38 15.16 1.43
N GLY A 33 -0.06 16.45 1.37
CA GLY A 33 -1.05 17.53 1.44
C GLY A 33 -1.33 17.97 2.87
N ASP A 34 -2.47 18.61 3.07
CA ASP A 34 -2.89 19.09 4.39
C ASP A 34 -3.54 17.98 5.24
N GLU A 35 -3.86 18.31 6.49
CA GLU A 35 -4.46 17.38 7.45
C GLU A 35 -5.81 16.83 6.97
N HIS A 36 -6.62 17.66 6.29
CA HIS A 36 -7.93 17.26 5.78
C HIS A 36 -7.79 16.22 4.66
N VAL A 37 -6.87 16.46 3.72
CA VAL A 37 -6.55 15.52 2.63
C VAL A 37 -6.10 14.17 3.21
N MET A 38 -5.27 14.20 4.24
CA MET A 38 -4.80 12.96 4.85
C MET A 38 -5.90 12.22 5.64
N ALA A 39 -6.77 12.92 6.36
CA ALA A 39 -7.92 12.32 7.04
C ALA A 39 -8.85 11.63 6.03
N ASP A 40 -9.11 12.29 4.90
CA ASP A 40 -9.88 11.72 3.79
C ASP A 40 -9.20 10.47 3.22
N GLN A 41 -7.88 10.47 3.05
CA GLN A 41 -7.14 9.29 2.58
C GLN A 41 -7.31 8.10 3.53
N TYR A 42 -7.17 8.31 4.85
CA TYR A 42 -7.35 7.24 5.83
C TYR A 42 -8.78 6.71 5.86
N LEU A 43 -9.79 7.59 5.75
CA LEU A 43 -11.18 7.17 5.62
C LEU A 43 -11.37 6.28 4.39
N GLN A 44 -10.79 6.65 3.23
CA GLN A 44 -10.83 5.81 2.03
C GLN A 44 -10.15 4.46 2.24
N LEU A 45 -9.02 4.40 2.96
CA LEU A 45 -8.36 3.13 3.28
C LEU A 45 -9.21 2.27 4.24
N LEU A 46 -9.85 2.87 5.23
CA LEU A 46 -10.77 2.17 6.14
C LEU A 46 -11.96 1.54 5.41
N PHE A 47 -12.54 2.24 4.42
CA PHE A 47 -13.60 1.66 3.58
C PHE A 47 -13.14 0.42 2.78
N ASN A 48 -11.84 0.30 2.52
CA ASN A 48 -11.25 -0.80 1.76
C ASN A 48 -10.38 -1.73 2.64
N VAL A 49 -10.59 -1.74 3.96
CA VAL A 49 -9.70 -2.47 4.89
C VAL A 49 -9.64 -3.98 4.65
N SER A 50 -10.68 -4.57 4.06
CA SER A 50 -10.70 -5.99 3.72
C SER A 50 -9.67 -6.38 2.66
N THR A 51 -9.16 -5.40 1.88
CA THR A 51 -8.12 -5.62 0.87
C THR A 51 -6.78 -5.02 1.28
N ILE A 52 -6.65 -4.49 2.49
CA ILE A 52 -5.43 -3.83 2.97
C ILE A 52 -4.89 -4.55 4.22
N ARG A 53 -3.58 -4.67 4.28
CA ARG A 53 -2.82 -5.15 5.42
C ARG A 53 -1.73 -4.14 5.73
N VAL A 54 -1.70 -3.65 6.96
CA VAL A 54 -0.67 -2.69 7.40
C VAL A 54 0.56 -3.48 7.86
N VAL A 55 1.73 -3.14 7.32
CA VAL A 55 3.01 -3.67 7.78
C VAL A 55 3.55 -2.72 8.86
N PRO A 56 3.77 -3.21 10.10
CA PRO A 56 4.28 -2.39 11.21
C PRO A 56 5.62 -1.70 10.90
N ALA A 57 5.83 -0.51 11.47
CA ALA A 57 7.01 0.32 11.19
C ALA A 57 8.37 -0.30 11.59
N ASP A 58 8.37 -1.27 12.50
CA ASP A 58 9.56 -1.98 12.98
C ASP A 58 10.00 -3.12 12.04
N VAL A 59 9.19 -3.47 11.04
CA VAL A 59 9.51 -4.48 10.04
C VAL A 59 10.31 -3.86 8.90
N PRO A 60 11.58 -4.26 8.67
CA PRO A 60 12.34 -3.73 7.56
C PRO A 60 11.78 -4.24 6.23
N LEU A 61 11.41 -3.32 5.35
CA LEU A 61 10.92 -3.62 4.00
C LEU A 61 11.72 -2.86 2.95
N ASN A 62 11.87 -3.48 1.77
CA ASN A 62 12.42 -2.77 0.62
C ASN A 62 11.41 -1.67 0.18
N PRO A 63 11.83 -0.40 0.05
CA PRO A 63 10.94 0.68 -0.38
C PRO A 63 10.45 0.52 -1.84
N ALA A 64 11.11 -0.32 -2.65
CA ALA A 64 10.67 -0.60 -4.01
C ALA A 64 9.37 -1.41 -4.01
N GLY A 65 8.31 -0.82 -4.60
CA GLY A 65 7.02 -1.50 -4.76
C GLY A 65 7.13 -2.72 -5.67
N ILE A 66 6.47 -3.80 -5.27
CA ILE A 66 6.34 -5.03 -6.06
C ILE A 66 4.87 -5.41 -6.19
N LEU A 67 4.47 -5.82 -7.38
CA LEU A 67 3.14 -6.31 -7.70
C LEU A 67 3.26 -7.72 -8.28
N LEU A 68 2.34 -8.59 -7.91
CA LEU A 68 2.19 -9.92 -8.51
C LEU A 68 0.78 -10.05 -9.07
N TRP A 69 0.68 -10.31 -10.37
CA TRP A 69 -0.57 -10.67 -11.01
C TRP A 69 -0.63 -12.17 -11.23
N GLU A 70 -1.62 -12.81 -10.63
CA GLU A 70 -1.97 -14.20 -10.88
C GLU A 70 -3.22 -14.23 -11.75
N LEU A 71 -3.11 -14.83 -12.94
CA LEU A 71 -4.17 -14.86 -13.94
C LEU A 71 -4.59 -16.31 -14.16
N GLU A 72 -5.91 -16.56 -14.22
CA GLU A 72 -6.46 -17.90 -14.46
C GLU A 72 -6.01 -18.47 -15.82
N LYS A 73 -5.86 -17.61 -16.83
CA LYS A 73 -5.64 -18.00 -18.23
C LYS A 73 -4.30 -17.53 -18.82
N ALA A 74 -3.38 -17.07 -17.97
CA ALA A 74 -2.07 -16.58 -18.41
C ALA A 74 -0.98 -16.88 -17.37
N LEU A 75 0.28 -16.80 -17.79
CA LEU A 75 1.41 -16.93 -16.88
C LEU A 75 1.41 -15.76 -15.88
N PRO A 76 1.71 -16.01 -14.59
CA PRO A 76 1.81 -14.96 -13.59
C PRO A 76 2.91 -13.97 -13.98
N VAL A 77 2.70 -12.71 -13.58
CA VAL A 77 3.60 -11.60 -13.90
C VAL A 77 3.99 -10.90 -12.61
N ALA A 78 5.29 -10.85 -12.33
CA ALA A 78 5.83 -9.94 -11.34
C ALA A 78 6.14 -8.61 -12.00
N TYR A 79 5.74 -7.53 -11.35
CA TYR A 79 5.98 -6.16 -11.79
C TYR A 79 6.67 -5.38 -10.68
N SER A 80 7.66 -4.59 -11.07
CA SER A 80 8.31 -3.62 -10.19
C SER A 80 8.69 -2.40 -11.01
N GLU A 81 8.57 -1.23 -10.42
CA GLU A 81 8.98 0.02 -11.06
C GLU A 81 9.91 0.82 -10.16
N THR A 82 10.81 1.53 -10.81
CA THR A 82 11.58 2.63 -10.26
C THR A 82 11.27 3.88 -11.07
N ASP A 83 11.76 5.04 -10.63
CA ASP A 83 11.61 6.29 -11.38
C ASP A 83 12.18 6.23 -12.80
N LEU A 84 13.10 5.29 -13.07
CA LEU A 84 13.82 5.18 -14.34
C LEU A 84 13.35 4.00 -15.19
N THR A 85 12.79 2.95 -14.59
CA THR A 85 12.55 1.68 -15.29
C THR A 85 11.32 0.94 -14.78
N GLN A 86 10.57 0.36 -15.70
CA GLN A 86 9.51 -0.59 -15.41
C GLN A 86 9.94 -1.99 -15.83
N VAL A 87 9.78 -2.96 -14.93
CA VAL A 87 10.22 -4.35 -15.16
C VAL A 87 9.03 -5.28 -15.03
N PHE A 88 8.81 -6.08 -16.08
CA PHE A 88 7.82 -7.16 -16.11
C PHE A 88 8.56 -8.49 -16.23
N VAL A 89 8.31 -9.41 -15.31
CA VAL A 89 9.00 -10.70 -15.25
C VAL A 89 7.99 -11.85 -15.18
N GLN A 90 8.17 -12.82 -16.07
CA GLN A 90 7.40 -14.08 -16.10
C GLN A 90 8.29 -15.31 -15.88
N ASP A 91 9.59 -15.10 -15.64
CA ASP A 91 10.52 -16.17 -15.29
C ASP A 91 10.02 -16.94 -14.06
N PRO A 92 9.86 -18.29 -14.14
CA PRO A 92 9.31 -19.07 -13.03
C PRO A 92 10.09 -18.90 -11.71
N GLY A 93 11.42 -18.74 -11.77
CA GLY A 93 12.25 -18.51 -10.60
C GLY A 93 11.98 -17.16 -9.95
N ALA A 94 11.82 -16.10 -10.76
CA ALA A 94 11.44 -14.77 -10.27
C ALA A 94 10.02 -14.74 -9.68
N ILE A 95 9.08 -15.44 -10.30
CA ILE A 95 7.71 -15.57 -9.75
C ILE A 95 7.74 -16.29 -8.40
N ALA A 96 8.48 -17.40 -8.28
CA ALA A 96 8.60 -18.13 -7.02
C ALA A 96 9.21 -17.25 -5.91
N ARG A 97 10.25 -16.47 -6.21
CA ARG A 97 10.81 -15.50 -5.26
C ARG A 97 9.82 -14.41 -4.87
N THR A 98 9.05 -13.91 -5.83
CA THR A 98 8.03 -12.87 -5.59
C THR A 98 6.94 -13.39 -4.66
N ARG A 99 6.44 -14.63 -4.88
CA ARG A 99 5.49 -15.28 -3.96
C ARG A 99 6.03 -15.38 -2.54
N LEU A 100 7.29 -15.81 -2.39
CA LEU A 100 7.92 -15.89 -1.06
C LEU A 100 7.97 -14.53 -0.33
N ILE A 101 8.16 -13.43 -1.06
CA ILE A 101 8.08 -12.08 -0.49
C ILE A 101 6.67 -11.80 0.03
N PHE A 102 5.63 -12.12 -0.75
CA PHE A 102 4.23 -11.95 -0.32
C PHE A 102 3.85 -12.87 0.85
N ASP A 103 4.33 -14.12 0.87
CA ASP A 103 4.14 -15.04 1.98
C ASP A 103 4.76 -14.46 3.26
N ARG A 104 5.99 -13.93 3.16
CA ARG A 104 6.65 -13.29 4.30
C ARG A 104 5.93 -12.03 4.76
N LEU A 105 5.40 -11.24 3.83
CA LEU A 105 4.56 -10.08 4.15
C LEU A 105 3.28 -10.49 4.88
N ALA A 106 2.65 -11.59 4.48
CA ALA A 106 1.46 -12.12 5.14
C ALA A 106 1.73 -12.54 6.59
N GLU A 107 2.93 -13.04 6.89
CA GLU A 107 3.32 -13.43 8.26
C GLU A 107 3.53 -12.23 9.20
N VAL A 108 4.06 -11.12 8.68
CA VAL A 108 4.46 -9.96 9.49
C VAL A 108 3.42 -8.84 9.51
N ALA A 109 2.52 -8.80 8.53
CA ALA A 109 1.51 -7.76 8.45
C ALA A 109 0.41 -7.97 9.49
N LEU A 110 -0.17 -6.87 9.94
CA LEU A 110 -1.33 -6.86 10.80
C LEU A 110 -2.51 -7.54 10.11
N ASP A 111 -3.29 -8.32 10.86
CA ASP A 111 -4.54 -8.89 10.36
C ASP A 111 -5.56 -7.77 10.00
N GLU A 112 -6.73 -8.16 9.50
CA GLU A 112 -7.75 -7.20 9.07
C GLU A 112 -8.23 -6.27 10.19
N GLU A 113 -8.51 -6.83 11.36
CA GLU A 113 -9.04 -6.08 12.48
C GLU A 113 -7.97 -5.18 13.09
N GLN A 114 -6.74 -5.68 13.20
CA GLN A 114 -5.58 -4.91 13.63
C GLN A 114 -5.29 -3.75 12.65
N SER A 115 -5.30 -4.02 11.34
CA SER A 115 -5.14 -3.00 10.31
C SER A 115 -6.24 -1.94 10.39
N ARG A 116 -7.50 -2.34 10.61
CA ARG A 116 -8.63 -1.43 10.81
C ARG A 116 -8.44 -0.54 12.03
N ARG A 117 -8.07 -1.12 13.17
CA ARG A 117 -7.80 -0.35 14.40
C ARG A 117 -6.68 0.64 14.18
N LYS A 118 -5.59 0.20 13.53
CA LYS A 118 -4.44 1.05 13.25
C LYS A 118 -4.78 2.24 12.35
N LEU A 119 -5.56 2.02 11.28
CA LEU A 119 -6.02 3.10 10.41
C LEU A 119 -7.01 4.04 11.13
N ALA A 120 -7.84 3.53 12.04
CA ALA A 120 -8.75 4.35 12.82
C ALA A 120 -8.01 5.25 13.83
N GLU A 121 -6.88 4.79 14.41
CA GLU A 121 -6.01 5.63 15.24
C GLU A 121 -5.53 6.86 14.46
N TYR A 122 -5.12 6.66 13.19
CA TYR A 122 -4.64 7.74 12.34
C TYR A 122 -5.71 8.76 11.92
N VAL A 123 -6.99 8.37 11.88
CA VAL A 123 -8.10 9.31 11.65
C VAL A 123 -8.36 10.19 12.87
N ASN A 124 -8.18 9.64 14.08
CA ASN A 124 -8.56 10.30 15.33
C ASN A 124 -7.40 11.03 16.03
N SER A 125 -6.15 10.75 15.65
CA SER A 125 -5.00 11.44 16.22
C SER A 125 -4.79 12.78 15.51
N PRO A 126 -4.79 13.92 16.24
CA PRO A 126 -4.22 15.16 15.72
C PRO A 126 -2.78 14.83 15.29
N ARG A 127 -2.40 15.20 14.07
CA ARG A 127 -0.99 15.12 13.73
C ARG A 127 -0.28 16.20 14.52
N GLU A 128 0.66 15.83 15.38
CA GLU A 128 1.60 16.82 15.91
C GLU A 128 2.26 17.49 14.71
N ASP A 129 2.12 18.81 14.64
CA ASP A 129 2.69 19.65 13.59
C ASP A 129 4.18 19.33 13.44
N LEU A 130 4.54 18.65 12.34
CA LEU A 130 5.93 18.53 11.91
C LEU A 130 6.45 19.86 11.31
N ASP A 131 5.65 20.93 11.39
CA ASP A 131 6.09 22.31 11.23
C ASP A 131 6.60 22.86 12.58
N ASP A 132 7.72 22.32 13.07
CA ASP A 132 8.68 23.17 13.78
C ASP A 132 9.61 23.75 12.71
N PRO A 133 9.35 24.97 12.17
CA PRO A 133 10.37 25.66 11.41
C PRO A 133 11.49 25.95 12.40
N GLY A 134 12.48 25.07 12.40
CA GLY A 134 13.59 25.09 13.33
C GLY A 134 14.03 26.52 13.58
N SER A 135 14.13 26.85 14.87
CA SER A 135 14.80 28.05 15.35
C SER A 135 16.08 28.28 14.55
N HIS A 136 16.00 29.15 13.54
CA HIS A 136 17.16 29.72 12.89
C HIS A 136 17.77 30.70 13.88
N LEU A 137 18.58 30.14 14.78
CA LEU A 137 19.64 30.86 15.47
C LEU A 137 20.67 31.29 14.41
N ALA A 138 20.68 32.59 14.11
CA ALA A 138 21.84 33.33 13.64
C ALA A 138 21.71 34.77 14.16
#